data_AF-A0A7S2HVG5-F1
#
_entry.id   AF-A0A7S2HVG5-F1
#
_cell.length_a   1.000
_cell.length_b   1.000
_cell.length_c   1.000
_cell.angle_alpha   90.00
_cell.angle_beta   90.00
_cell.angle_gamma   90.00
#
_symmetry.space_group_name_H-M   'P 1'
#
loop_
_entity.id
_entity.type
_entity.pdbx_description
1 polymer ?
#
loop_
_entity_poly.entity_id
_entity_poly.type
_entity_poly.pdbx_seq_one_letter_code
_entity_poly.pdbx_strand_id
1 'polypeptide(L)'
;RQRCLVVAIVDLFDFHGSLVPDLSRVIGADNNLILVGNKFDLLPPTVNARMVEQWVRAESRRARLPPLQSVHLVSCKSGVGLPKLLDDIHAQMGRRRLDCYVIGAANAGKSSFINHCLRRANTGGGKRGGQRGREQRGSSSSTPSAAVEQRMLTTSHLPGTTLGFVRVSVFAGRQSLYDTPGVILPNQLTTKLTTEELALVVPKKRAEHVTLRVSEGKCIMLGGIARVHMRAGRPFLFTFYLANAVKIHPTDSSKVEEMLQKHVGGMLAPPASRERLDELGAFEETTFEVQGRGWDDAAIDLVLPGLGWVAITGCGPCTVSVELPDSVQAIGREPLIPSEGGKGARRSQVKFTGSKLRDSKGRMKRVR
;
A
#
# COMPACT_ATOMS: atom_id res chain seq x y z
N ARG A 1 30.37 -11.79 -5.20
CA ARG A 1 28.92 -11.54 -5.37
C ARG A 1 28.40 -12.46 -6.46
N GLN A 2 27.39 -13.27 -6.19
CA GLN A 2 26.81 -14.20 -7.17
C GLN A 2 25.85 -13.43 -8.10
N ARG A 3 25.85 -13.76 -9.40
CA ARG A 3 24.84 -13.23 -10.33
C ARG A 3 23.50 -13.88 -10.02
N CYS A 4 22.45 -13.07 -9.87
CA CYS A 4 21.11 -13.56 -9.60
C CYS A 4 20.04 -12.66 -10.22
N LEU A 5 18.82 -13.16 -10.26
CA LEU A 5 17.62 -12.38 -10.52
C LEU A 5 17.05 -11.91 -9.18
N VAL A 6 16.66 -10.64 -9.09
CA VAL A 6 16.00 -10.09 -7.91
C VAL A 6 14.59 -9.68 -8.26
N VAL A 7 13.64 -10.14 -7.45
CA VAL A 7 12.24 -9.72 -7.50
C VAL A 7 11.96 -8.89 -6.24
N ALA A 8 11.87 -7.57 -6.40
CA ALA A 8 11.53 -6.66 -5.31
C ALA A 8 10.02 -6.43 -5.27
N ILE A 9 9.37 -6.81 -4.16
CA ILE A 9 7.93 -6.61 -3.95
C ILE A 9 7.73 -5.35 -3.11
N VAL A 10 6.90 -4.44 -3.62
CA VAL A 10 6.52 -3.19 -2.95
C VAL A 10 5.00 -3.06 -2.84
N ASP A 11 4.51 -2.49 -1.74
CA ASP A 11 3.10 -2.13 -1.59
C ASP A 11 2.83 -0.81 -2.32
N LEU A 12 1.81 -0.77 -3.20
CA LEU A 12 1.43 0.46 -3.89
C LEU A 12 0.83 1.53 -2.95
N PHE A 13 0.21 1.11 -1.84
CA PHE A 13 -0.35 2.04 -0.86
C PHE A 13 0.69 2.66 0.05
N ASP A 14 1.83 1.99 0.20
CA ASP A 14 2.97 2.46 1.00
C ASP A 14 4.27 2.23 0.24
N PHE A 15 4.38 2.86 -0.94
CA PHE A 15 5.48 2.60 -1.87
C PHE A 15 6.84 2.95 -1.25
N HIS A 16 7.00 4.16 -0.72
CA HIS A 16 8.26 4.57 -0.07
C HIS A 16 8.53 3.76 1.20
N GLY A 17 7.48 3.42 1.97
CA GLY A 17 7.57 2.49 3.09
C GLY A 17 7.71 1.01 2.69
N SER A 18 7.80 0.68 1.41
CA SER A 18 8.08 -0.69 0.96
C SER A 18 9.41 -0.83 0.22
N LEU A 19 10.03 0.29 -0.12
CA LEU A 19 11.30 0.32 -0.80
C LEU A 19 12.43 0.05 0.18
N VAL A 20 13.20 -1.01 -0.10
CA VAL A 20 14.42 -1.29 0.65
C VAL A 20 15.46 -0.20 0.32
N PRO A 21 15.93 0.57 1.31
CA PRO A 21 16.96 1.59 1.10
C PRO A 21 18.23 0.98 0.55
N ASP A 22 18.97 1.74 -0.25
CA ASP A 22 20.27 1.33 -0.81
C ASP A 22 20.24 -0.06 -1.49
N LEU A 23 19.13 -0.38 -2.16
CA LEU A 23 18.93 -1.69 -2.76
C LEU A 23 20.09 -2.11 -3.67
N SER A 24 20.67 -1.15 -4.39
CA SER A 24 21.86 -1.34 -5.25
C SER A 24 23.08 -1.89 -4.49
N ARG A 25 23.27 -1.52 -3.22
CA ARG A 25 24.36 -2.04 -2.36
C ARG A 25 24.09 -3.49 -1.95
N VAL A 26 22.82 -3.80 -1.66
CA VAL A 26 22.38 -5.14 -1.25
C VAL A 26 22.49 -6.13 -2.40
N ILE A 27 21.97 -5.77 -3.57
CA ILE A 27 21.89 -6.71 -4.70
C ILE A 27 23.09 -6.62 -5.64
N GLY A 28 23.86 -5.52 -5.62
CA GLY A 28 24.91 -5.27 -6.59
C GLY A 28 24.39 -4.70 -7.90
N ALA A 29 25.16 -3.80 -8.52
CA ALA A 29 24.72 -3.01 -9.68
C ALA A 29 24.39 -3.83 -10.94
N ASP A 30 24.98 -5.02 -11.09
CA ASP A 30 24.87 -5.84 -12.31
C ASP A 30 23.71 -6.85 -12.30
N ASN A 31 22.99 -6.95 -11.18
CA ASN A 31 21.91 -7.92 -11.03
C ASN A 31 20.60 -7.39 -11.59
N ASN A 32 19.90 -8.25 -12.33
CA ASN A 32 18.62 -7.90 -12.95
C ASN A 32 17.56 -7.72 -11.87
N LEU A 33 16.86 -6.58 -11.91
CA LEU A 33 15.81 -6.24 -10.95
C LEU A 33 14.44 -6.22 -11.63
N ILE A 34 13.54 -7.08 -11.17
CA ILE A 34 12.10 -7.00 -11.47
C ILE A 34 11.43 -6.33 -10.28
N LEU A 35 10.69 -5.25 -10.52
CA LEU A 35 9.92 -4.58 -9.47
C LEU A 35 8.44 -4.97 -9.57
N VAL A 36 7.86 -5.36 -8.45
CA VAL A 36 6.49 -5.87 -8.35
C VAL A 36 5.67 -4.93 -7.47
N GLY A 37 4.79 -4.15 -8.09
CA GLY A 37 3.81 -3.33 -7.39
C GLY A 37 2.62 -4.18 -6.95
N ASN A 38 2.60 -4.59 -5.68
CA ASN A 38 1.56 -5.42 -5.11
C ASN A 38 0.37 -4.59 -4.59
N LYS A 39 -0.74 -5.28 -4.27
CA LYS A 39 -2.00 -4.71 -3.79
C LYS A 39 -2.66 -3.77 -4.82
N PHE A 40 -2.39 -4.00 -6.11
CA PHE A 40 -3.01 -3.24 -7.20
C PHE A 40 -4.54 -3.34 -7.20
N ASP A 41 -5.09 -4.46 -6.72
CA ASP A 41 -6.53 -4.67 -6.58
C ASP A 41 -7.21 -3.71 -5.59
N LEU A 42 -6.43 -3.11 -4.68
CA LEU A 42 -6.94 -2.20 -3.66
C LEU A 42 -7.16 -0.78 -4.18
N LEU A 43 -6.50 -0.41 -5.28
CA LEU A 43 -6.71 0.89 -5.95
C LEU A 43 -8.12 0.99 -6.55
N PRO A 44 -8.66 2.19 -6.81
CA PRO A 44 -9.93 2.33 -7.52
C PRO A 44 -9.90 1.63 -8.89
N PRO A 45 -10.99 0.96 -9.31
CA PRO A 45 -11.01 0.16 -10.54
C PRO A 45 -10.90 1.01 -11.83
N THR A 46 -11.15 2.31 -11.71
CA THR A 46 -11.03 3.28 -12.80
C THR A 46 -9.59 3.68 -13.08
N VAL A 47 -8.64 3.31 -12.21
CA VAL A 47 -7.23 3.66 -12.38
C VAL A 47 -6.62 2.85 -13.52
N ASN A 48 -5.96 3.55 -14.45
CA ASN A 48 -5.30 2.92 -15.59
C ASN A 48 -3.99 2.24 -15.14
N ALA A 49 -3.90 0.92 -15.32
CA ALA A 49 -2.72 0.14 -14.95
C ALA A 49 -1.42 0.64 -15.61
N ARG A 50 -1.47 1.12 -16.86
CA ARG A 50 -0.29 1.64 -17.57
C ARG A 50 0.23 2.92 -16.91
N MET A 51 -0.66 3.79 -16.44
CA MET A 51 -0.26 5.00 -15.71
C MET A 51 0.39 4.65 -14.38
N VAL A 52 -0.16 3.69 -13.63
CA VAL A 52 0.44 3.21 -12.39
C VAL A 52 1.83 2.61 -12.65
N GLU A 53 2.00 1.81 -13.70
CA GLU A 53 3.31 1.24 -14.06
C GLU A 53 4.32 2.34 -14.39
N GLN A 54 3.91 3.35 -15.18
CA GLN A 54 4.75 4.50 -15.51
C GLN A 54 5.15 5.29 -14.27
N TRP A 55 4.21 5.52 -13.37
CA TRP A 55 4.45 6.17 -12.08
C TRP A 55 5.44 5.38 -11.24
N VAL A 56 5.25 4.06 -11.09
CA VAL A 56 6.17 3.18 -10.34
C VAL A 56 7.57 3.26 -10.91
N ARG A 57 7.71 3.25 -12.25
CA ARG A 57 9.02 3.42 -12.91
C ARG A 57 9.65 4.78 -12.63
N ALA A 58 8.87 5.85 -12.62
CA ALA A 58 9.34 7.19 -12.31
C ALA A 58 9.82 7.30 -10.86
N GLU A 59 9.03 6.80 -9.90
CA GLU A 59 9.40 6.79 -8.49
C GLU A 59 10.61 5.91 -8.21
N SER A 60 10.73 4.77 -8.91
CA SER A 60 11.93 3.92 -8.81
C SER A 60 13.20 4.64 -9.24
N ARG A 61 13.13 5.49 -10.28
CA ARG A 61 14.27 6.31 -10.71
C ARG A 61 14.59 7.41 -9.69
N ARG A 62 13.57 8.06 -9.11
CA ARG A 62 13.74 9.07 -8.06
C ARG A 62 14.36 8.48 -6.80
N ALA A 63 13.96 7.27 -6.43
CA ALA A 63 14.54 6.49 -5.34
C ALA A 63 15.92 5.87 -5.68
N ARG A 64 16.47 6.14 -6.88
CA ARG A 64 17.79 5.66 -7.33
C ARG A 64 17.92 4.13 -7.27
N LEU A 65 16.83 3.41 -7.55
CA LEU A 65 16.91 1.96 -7.70
C LEU A 65 17.75 1.58 -8.92
N PRO A 66 18.35 0.37 -8.92
CA PRO A 66 18.99 -0.19 -10.11
C PRO A 66 18.04 -0.20 -11.33
N PRO A 67 18.59 -0.19 -12.56
CA PRO A 67 17.79 -0.29 -13.78
C PRO A 67 16.83 -1.47 -13.73
N LEU A 68 15.53 -1.19 -13.91
CA LEU A 68 14.48 -2.20 -13.85
C LEU A 68 14.42 -2.98 -15.16
N GLN A 69 14.54 -4.30 -15.07
CA GLN A 69 14.32 -5.22 -16.19
C GLN A 69 12.84 -5.19 -16.63
N SER A 70 11.93 -5.20 -15.67
CA SER A 70 10.48 -5.13 -15.89
C SER A 70 9.76 -4.66 -14.63
N VAL A 71 8.52 -4.19 -14.81
CA VAL A 71 7.60 -3.84 -13.72
C VAL A 71 6.32 -4.63 -13.91
N HIS A 72 5.83 -5.22 -12.83
CA HIS A 72 4.56 -5.95 -12.82
C HIS A 72 3.64 -5.43 -11.73
N LEU A 73 2.40 -5.12 -12.09
CA LEU A 73 1.35 -4.78 -11.13
C LEU A 73 0.55 -6.04 -10.82
N VAL A 74 0.45 -6.38 -9.54
CA VAL A 74 -0.12 -7.65 -9.11
C VAL A 74 -0.99 -7.50 -7.87
N SER A 75 -1.77 -8.54 -7.62
CA SER A 75 -2.38 -8.80 -6.34
C SER A 75 -1.94 -10.19 -5.90
N CYS A 76 -0.96 -10.28 -5.00
CA CYS A 76 -0.46 -11.57 -4.52
C CYS A 76 -1.54 -12.38 -3.79
N LYS A 77 -2.55 -11.69 -3.22
CA LYS A 77 -3.68 -12.32 -2.53
C LYS A 77 -4.68 -12.95 -3.49
N SER A 78 -5.08 -12.23 -4.56
CA SER A 78 -6.07 -12.73 -5.53
C SER A 78 -5.46 -13.51 -6.69
N GLY A 79 -4.16 -13.36 -6.93
CA GLY A 79 -3.45 -13.96 -8.06
C GLY A 79 -3.46 -13.13 -9.35
N VAL A 80 -4.19 -12.00 -9.38
CA VAL A 80 -4.22 -11.11 -10.55
C VAL A 80 -2.80 -10.62 -10.86
N GLY A 81 -2.41 -10.68 -12.14
CA GLY A 81 -1.10 -10.26 -12.63
C GLY A 81 0.04 -11.27 -12.37
N LEU A 82 -0.13 -12.23 -11.46
CA LEU A 82 0.91 -13.20 -11.13
C LEU A 82 1.30 -14.15 -12.27
N PRO A 83 0.39 -14.65 -13.14
CA PRO A 83 0.79 -15.49 -14.26
C PRO A 83 1.83 -14.82 -15.15
N LYS A 84 1.62 -13.56 -15.54
CA LYS A 84 2.54 -12.78 -16.36
C LYS A 84 3.89 -12.55 -15.66
N LEU A 85 3.86 -12.27 -14.35
CA LEU A 85 5.07 -12.13 -13.54
C LEU A 85 5.88 -13.43 -13.50
N LEU A 86 5.21 -14.56 -13.27
CA LEU A 86 5.87 -15.87 -13.21
C LEU A 86 6.48 -16.29 -14.54
N ASP A 87 5.79 -16.00 -15.66
CA ASP A 87 6.31 -16.27 -17.00
C ASP A 87 7.58 -15.44 -17.29
N ASP A 88 7.61 -14.16 -16.87
CA ASP A 88 8.80 -13.31 -17.00
C ASP A 88 9.94 -13.79 -16.10
N ILE A 89 9.67 -14.10 -14.83
CA ILE A 89 10.65 -14.69 -13.90
C ILE A 89 11.25 -15.96 -14.52
N HIS A 90 10.42 -16.87 -15.04
CA HIS A 90 10.88 -18.11 -15.66
C HIS A 90 11.78 -17.84 -16.87
N ALA A 91 11.38 -16.91 -17.74
CA ALA A 91 12.17 -16.54 -18.91
C ALA A 91 13.54 -15.94 -18.52
N GLN A 92 13.58 -15.07 -17.51
CA GLN A 92 14.84 -14.46 -17.04
C GLN A 92 15.76 -15.48 -16.34
N MET A 93 15.21 -16.36 -15.50
CA MET A 93 15.96 -17.43 -14.83
C MET A 93 16.56 -18.41 -15.85
N GLY A 94 15.77 -18.82 -16.87
CA GLY A 94 16.19 -19.76 -17.90
C GLY A 94 17.32 -19.24 -18.79
N ARG A 95 17.24 -17.97 -19.22
CA ARG A 95 18.24 -17.34 -20.11
C ARG A 95 19.65 -17.29 -19.55
N ARG A 96 19.78 -17.16 -18.23
CA ARG A 96 21.08 -16.92 -17.57
C ARG A 96 21.44 -17.95 -16.50
N ARG A 97 20.62 -19.02 -16.36
CA ARG A 97 20.74 -20.04 -15.30
C ARG A 97 20.89 -19.41 -13.90
N LEU A 98 20.08 -18.39 -13.62
CA LEU A 98 20.15 -17.62 -12.39
C LEU A 98 19.17 -18.17 -11.35
N ASP A 99 19.59 -18.13 -10.09
CA ASP A 99 18.67 -18.20 -8.96
C ASP A 99 17.93 -16.87 -8.79
N CYS A 100 16.72 -16.95 -8.21
CA CYS A 100 15.85 -15.80 -8.00
C CYS A 100 15.69 -15.52 -6.51
N TYR A 101 15.91 -14.28 -6.09
CA TYR A 101 15.71 -13.85 -4.70
C TYR A 101 14.53 -12.88 -4.63
N VAL A 102 13.56 -13.18 -3.78
CA VAL A 102 12.42 -12.31 -3.51
C VAL A 102 12.73 -11.46 -2.30
N ILE A 103 12.69 -10.14 -2.47
CA ILE A 103 13.02 -9.17 -1.43
C ILE A 103 11.90 -8.13 -1.31
N GLY A 104 11.94 -7.35 -0.22
CA GLY A 104 10.96 -6.29 0.04
C GLY A 104 10.66 -6.14 1.52
N ALA A 105 10.06 -5.01 1.88
CA ALA A 105 9.72 -4.71 3.27
C ALA A 105 8.79 -5.77 3.89
N ALA A 106 8.76 -5.83 5.22
CA ALA A 106 7.68 -6.46 5.95
C ALA A 106 6.32 -5.91 5.44
N ASN A 107 5.29 -6.76 5.36
CA ASN A 107 3.94 -6.41 4.90
C ASN A 107 3.76 -5.98 3.43
N ALA A 108 4.82 -5.92 2.62
CA ALA A 108 4.74 -5.70 1.17
C ALA A 108 4.02 -6.84 0.41
N GLY A 109 3.91 -8.03 1.02
CA GLY A 109 3.17 -9.18 0.49
C GLY A 109 4.02 -10.31 -0.08
N LYS A 110 5.31 -10.39 0.30
CA LYS A 110 6.23 -11.49 -0.09
C LYS A 110 5.68 -12.87 0.27
N SER A 111 5.26 -13.11 1.51
CA SER A 111 4.73 -14.42 1.92
C SER A 111 3.48 -14.81 1.13
N SER A 112 2.63 -13.84 0.77
CA SER A 112 1.48 -14.08 -0.11
C SER A 112 1.91 -14.49 -1.51
N PHE A 113 2.95 -13.85 -2.07
CA PHE A 113 3.53 -14.24 -3.35
C PHE A 113 4.08 -15.66 -3.31
N ILE A 114 4.89 -15.99 -2.30
CA ILE A 114 5.48 -17.32 -2.12
C ILE A 114 4.41 -18.40 -1.97
N ASN A 115 3.39 -18.16 -1.15
CA ASN A 115 2.29 -19.10 -0.99
C ASN A 115 1.52 -19.33 -2.29
N HIS A 116 1.37 -18.30 -3.12
CA HIS A 116 0.77 -18.46 -4.44
C HIS A 116 1.63 -19.35 -5.35
N CYS A 117 2.95 -19.13 -5.36
CA CYS A 117 3.90 -19.95 -6.10
C CYS A 117 3.85 -21.43 -5.67
N LEU A 118 3.82 -21.70 -4.35
CA LEU A 118 3.73 -23.05 -3.79
C LEU A 118 2.44 -23.77 -4.21
N ARG A 119 1.28 -23.08 -4.17
CA ARG A 119 0.01 -23.66 -4.63
C ARG A 119 0.03 -24.03 -6.11
N ARG A 120 0.66 -23.20 -6.95
CA ARG A 120 0.78 -23.44 -8.40
C ARG A 120 1.72 -24.59 -8.74
N ALA A 121 2.86 -24.70 -8.04
CA ALA A 121 3.80 -25.81 -8.21
C ALA A 121 3.13 -27.16 -7.89
N ASN A 122 2.29 -27.21 -6.86
CA ASN A 122 1.59 -28.44 -6.46
C ASN A 122 0.42 -28.80 -7.39
N THR A 123 -0.25 -27.82 -8.00
CA THR A 123 -1.36 -28.07 -8.95
C THR A 123 -0.87 -28.43 -10.35
N GLY A 124 0.34 -28.01 -10.74
CA GLY A 124 0.96 -28.35 -12.02
C GLY A 124 1.57 -29.77 -12.10
N GLY A 125 1.63 -30.51 -10.99
CA GLY A 125 2.16 -31.88 -10.93
C GLY A 125 1.18 -32.98 -11.37
N GLY A 126 -0.10 -32.66 -11.59
CA GLY A 126 -1.12 -33.61 -12.02
C GLY A 126 -1.77 -33.16 -13.33
N LYS A 127 -1.72 -34.03 -14.34
CA LYS A 127 -2.35 -33.92 -15.68
C LYS A 127 -1.54 -33.19 -16.76
N ARG A 128 -0.50 -33.87 -17.25
CA ARG A 128 -0.28 -34.03 -18.69
C ARG A 128 -0.52 -35.50 -19.06
N GLY A 129 -1.79 -35.86 -19.20
CA GLY A 129 -2.25 -37.15 -19.72
C GLY A 129 -3.60 -36.91 -20.37
N GLY A 130 -3.66 -37.09 -21.68
CA GLY A 130 -4.80 -36.66 -22.50
C GLY A 130 -6.08 -37.43 -22.20
N GLN A 131 -7.21 -36.74 -22.34
CA GLN A 131 -8.42 -37.31 -22.94
C GLN A 131 -9.41 -36.17 -23.23
N ARG A 132 -9.82 -36.12 -24.51
CA ARG A 132 -11.02 -35.42 -24.95
C ARG A 132 -12.23 -36.06 -24.26
N GLY A 133 -13.12 -35.27 -23.65
CA GLY A 133 -14.41 -35.78 -23.20
C GLY A 133 -15.12 -34.94 -22.16
N ARG A 134 -16.20 -34.28 -22.60
CA ARG A 134 -17.38 -33.80 -21.86
C ARG A 134 -17.21 -32.71 -20.79
N GLU A 135 -17.85 -31.59 -21.09
CA GLU A 135 -18.28 -30.57 -20.14
C GLU A 135 -19.15 -31.17 -19.03
N GLN A 136 -18.72 -30.99 -17.78
CA GLN A 136 -19.61 -30.96 -16.62
C GLN A 136 -19.25 -29.76 -15.76
N ARG A 137 -20.23 -28.86 -15.65
CA ARG A 137 -20.24 -27.75 -14.69
C ARG A 137 -20.37 -28.35 -13.28
N GLY A 138 -19.29 -28.33 -12.52
CA GLY A 138 -19.28 -28.61 -11.09
C GLY A 138 -18.36 -27.60 -10.39
N SER A 139 -18.91 -26.88 -9.42
CA SER A 139 -18.17 -25.97 -8.55
C SER A 139 -17.16 -26.75 -7.71
N SER A 140 -15.89 -26.71 -8.08
CA SER A 140 -14.81 -27.29 -7.27
C SER A 140 -14.14 -26.20 -6.43
N SER A 141 -14.62 -26.04 -5.21
CA SER A 141 -13.83 -25.50 -4.11
C SER A 141 -12.66 -26.46 -3.86
N SER A 142 -11.50 -26.16 -4.43
CA SER A 142 -10.28 -26.95 -4.22
C SER A 142 -9.67 -26.60 -2.86
N THR A 143 -10.14 -27.28 -1.82
CA THR A 143 -9.46 -27.28 -0.52
C THR A 143 -8.07 -27.91 -0.71
N PRO A 144 -6.98 -27.25 -0.32
CA PRO A 144 -5.64 -27.84 -0.40
C PRO A 144 -5.54 -29.11 0.46
N SER A 145 -4.78 -30.10 0.02
CA SER A 145 -4.47 -31.29 0.84
C SER A 145 -3.73 -30.89 2.14
N ALA A 146 -3.91 -31.63 3.23
CA ALA A 146 -3.28 -31.40 4.54
C ALA A 146 -1.73 -31.27 4.47
N ALA A 147 -1.08 -31.93 3.50
CA ALA A 147 0.36 -31.77 3.26
C ALA A 147 0.75 -30.39 2.68
N VAL A 148 -0.19 -29.70 2.04
CA VAL A 148 -0.02 -28.34 1.53
C VAL A 148 -0.14 -27.32 2.66
N GLU A 149 -1.06 -27.51 3.62
CA GLU A 149 -1.20 -26.64 4.78
C GLU A 149 0.08 -26.61 5.63
N GLN A 150 0.74 -27.75 5.81
CA GLN A 150 2.01 -27.83 6.55
C GLN A 150 3.20 -27.12 5.86
N ARG A 151 3.12 -26.84 4.55
CA ARG A 151 4.16 -26.12 3.79
C ARG A 151 3.80 -24.66 3.46
N MET A 152 2.58 -24.22 3.77
CA MET A 152 2.22 -22.81 3.58
C MET A 152 2.92 -21.95 4.62
N LEU A 153 3.54 -20.86 4.17
CA LEU A 153 4.09 -19.85 5.08
C LEU A 153 2.95 -19.10 5.75
N THR A 154 3.13 -18.71 7.01
CA THR A 154 2.12 -17.92 7.73
C THR A 154 2.01 -16.53 7.10
N THR A 155 0.91 -16.28 6.38
CA THR A 155 0.57 -14.93 5.91
C THR A 155 -0.07 -14.16 7.05
N SER A 156 0.72 -13.76 8.04
CA SER A 156 0.27 -12.78 9.04
C SER A 156 0.53 -11.35 8.56
N HIS A 157 -0.23 -10.41 9.11
CA HIS A 157 -0.02 -8.97 8.92
C HIS A 157 1.09 -8.42 9.83
N LEU A 158 1.68 -9.31 10.65
CA LEU A 158 2.78 -9.02 11.54
C LEU A 158 4.09 -8.91 10.74
N PRO A 159 4.89 -7.87 10.95
CA PRO A 159 6.28 -7.85 10.51
C PRO A 159 7.06 -9.05 11.06
N GLY A 160 7.92 -9.66 10.25
CA GLY A 160 8.82 -10.74 10.71
C GLY A 160 8.31 -12.19 10.55
N THR A 161 7.25 -12.44 9.78
CA THR A 161 6.68 -13.80 9.61
C THR A 161 7.57 -14.82 8.88
N THR A 162 8.58 -14.36 8.13
CA THR A 162 9.57 -15.23 7.49
C THR A 162 10.85 -15.24 8.35
N LEU A 163 11.05 -16.29 9.15
CA LEU A 163 12.19 -16.46 10.07
C LEU A 163 13.47 -17.02 9.40
N GLY A 164 13.46 -17.34 8.11
CA GLY A 164 14.63 -17.87 7.39
C GLY A 164 14.46 -17.93 5.88
N PHE A 165 15.54 -18.21 5.14
CA PHE A 165 15.48 -18.37 3.68
C PHE A 165 14.63 -19.59 3.31
N VAL A 166 13.56 -19.36 2.54
CA VAL A 166 12.70 -20.46 2.06
C VAL A 166 13.02 -20.73 0.60
N ARG A 167 13.56 -21.91 0.31
CA ARG A 167 13.80 -22.37 -1.06
C ARG A 167 12.50 -22.95 -1.64
N VAL A 168 12.05 -22.39 -2.76
CA VAL A 168 10.85 -22.80 -3.47
C VAL A 168 11.20 -23.20 -4.90
N SER A 169 10.91 -24.46 -5.22
CA SER A 169 11.07 -25.02 -6.57
C SER A 169 9.77 -24.83 -7.35
N VAL A 170 9.61 -23.66 -7.96
CA VAL A 170 8.39 -23.31 -8.75
C VAL A 170 8.48 -23.80 -10.19
N PHE A 171 9.70 -23.95 -10.73
CA PHE A 171 9.96 -24.25 -12.12
C PHE A 171 10.68 -25.60 -12.26
N ALA A 172 10.43 -26.31 -13.36
CA ALA A 172 11.20 -27.51 -13.70
C ALA A 172 12.65 -27.10 -14.03
N GLY A 173 13.62 -27.54 -13.22
CA GLY A 173 15.02 -27.17 -13.40
C GLY A 173 15.82 -27.19 -12.10
N ARG A 174 17.09 -26.79 -12.18
CA ARG A 174 18.01 -26.66 -11.03
C ARG A 174 17.88 -25.33 -10.30
N GLN A 175 17.33 -24.30 -10.98
CA GLN A 175 17.21 -22.96 -10.44
C GLN A 175 16.13 -22.90 -9.36
N SER A 176 16.35 -22.06 -8.35
CA SER A 176 15.43 -21.95 -7.23
C SER A 176 15.03 -20.52 -6.95
N LEU A 177 13.83 -20.38 -6.40
CA LEU A 177 13.32 -19.13 -5.87
C LEU A 177 13.55 -19.12 -4.37
N TYR A 178 14.14 -18.06 -3.84
CA TYR A 178 14.45 -17.90 -2.43
C TYR A 178 13.59 -16.78 -1.84
N ASP A 179 12.74 -17.12 -0.86
CA ASP A 179 12.14 -16.11 0.01
C ASP A 179 13.20 -15.57 0.94
N THR A 180 13.24 -14.25 1.12
CA THR A 180 14.13 -13.60 2.08
C THR A 180 13.30 -13.01 3.22
N PRO A 181 13.80 -13.03 4.47
CA PRO A 181 13.15 -12.35 5.57
C PRO A 181 12.77 -10.91 5.20
N GLY A 182 11.57 -10.50 5.56
CA GLY A 182 11.11 -9.13 5.28
C GLY A 182 11.91 -8.11 6.05
N VAL A 183 12.45 -7.10 5.35
CA VAL A 183 13.14 -5.99 5.99
C VAL A 183 12.12 -5.13 6.73
N ILE A 184 12.29 -4.97 8.04
CA ILE A 184 11.52 -3.98 8.80
C ILE A 184 12.19 -2.64 8.55
N LEU A 185 11.46 -1.73 7.91
CA LEU A 185 12.00 -0.41 7.59
C LEU A 185 11.74 0.54 8.76
N PRO A 186 12.76 1.31 9.19
CA PRO A 186 12.59 2.29 10.25
C PRO A 186 11.68 3.43 9.79
N ASN A 187 11.19 4.23 10.73
CA ASN A 187 10.46 5.48 10.48
C ASN A 187 9.09 5.28 9.82
N GLN A 188 8.41 4.18 10.12
CA GLN A 188 7.04 3.93 9.69
C GLN A 188 6.08 3.91 10.87
N LEU A 189 4.84 4.29 10.61
CA LEU A 189 3.81 4.16 11.64
C LEU A 189 3.61 2.69 12.04
N THR A 190 3.75 1.76 11.08
CA THR A 190 3.59 0.32 11.31
C THR A 190 4.54 -0.26 12.36
N THR A 191 5.72 0.33 12.59
CA THR A 191 6.66 -0.13 13.61
C THR A 191 6.32 0.36 15.02
N LYS A 192 5.41 1.33 15.12
CA LYS A 192 4.94 1.89 16.39
C LYS A 192 3.59 1.35 16.85
N LEU A 193 2.84 0.73 15.95
CA LEU A 193 1.47 0.27 16.21
C LEU A 193 1.45 -1.15 16.79
N THR A 194 0.47 -1.42 17.65
CA THR A 194 0.21 -2.80 18.10
C THR A 194 -0.36 -3.65 16.96
N THR A 195 -0.44 -4.96 17.17
CA THR A 195 -1.03 -5.90 16.21
C THR A 195 -2.47 -5.53 15.83
N GLU A 196 -3.27 -5.14 16.82
CA GLU A 196 -4.67 -4.77 16.66
C GLU A 196 -4.80 -3.48 15.86
N GLU A 197 -3.94 -2.49 16.14
CA GLU A 197 -3.90 -1.22 15.43
C GLU A 197 -3.40 -1.40 13.98
N LEU A 198 -2.36 -2.22 13.79
CA LEU A 198 -1.87 -2.63 12.47
C LEU A 198 -2.98 -3.24 11.62
N ALA A 199 -3.84 -4.07 12.22
CA ALA A 199 -4.96 -4.69 11.55
C ALA A 199 -6.02 -3.68 11.05
N LEU A 200 -6.04 -2.45 11.60
CA LEU A 200 -6.92 -1.36 11.18
C LEU A 200 -6.31 -0.50 10.07
N VAL A 201 -5.00 -0.23 10.13
CA VAL A 201 -4.33 0.67 9.18
C VAL A 201 -3.92 0.01 7.86
N VAL A 202 -3.75 -1.32 7.85
CA VAL A 202 -3.37 -2.04 6.62
C VAL A 202 -4.61 -2.30 5.74
N PRO A 203 -4.62 -1.82 4.47
CA PRO A 203 -5.74 -2.06 3.57
C PRO A 203 -5.94 -3.55 3.26
N LYS A 204 -7.14 -4.08 3.54
CA LYS A 204 -7.51 -5.51 3.34
C LYS A 204 -8.47 -5.75 2.18
N LYS A 205 -9.20 -4.70 1.80
CA LYS A 205 -10.20 -4.65 0.74
C LYS A 205 -10.01 -3.34 -0.02
N ARG A 206 -10.63 -3.25 -1.19
CA ARG A 206 -10.58 -2.05 -2.03
C ARG A 206 -10.84 -0.79 -1.21
N ALA A 207 -9.94 0.17 -1.33
CA ALA A 207 -10.01 1.41 -0.58
C ALA A 207 -11.19 2.26 -1.07
N GLU A 208 -12.09 2.61 -0.15
CA GLU A 208 -13.13 3.59 -0.37
C GLU A 208 -12.55 4.97 -0.06
N HIS A 209 -12.06 5.67 -1.09
CA HIS A 209 -11.50 6.99 -0.90
C HIS A 209 -12.59 8.00 -0.51
N VAL A 210 -12.22 8.90 0.39
CA VAL A 210 -13.08 9.99 0.87
C VAL A 210 -12.48 11.30 0.44
N THR A 211 -13.26 12.15 -0.23
CA THR A 211 -12.82 13.48 -0.64
C THR A 211 -13.55 14.55 0.18
N LEU A 212 -12.79 15.39 0.86
CA LEU A 212 -13.28 16.49 1.67
C LEU A 212 -12.82 17.82 1.08
N ARG A 213 -13.72 18.82 1.07
CA ARG A 213 -13.33 20.21 0.82
C ARG A 213 -12.89 20.83 2.14
N VAL A 214 -11.60 21.10 2.27
CA VAL A 214 -10.96 21.58 3.50
C VAL A 214 -10.62 23.06 3.34
N SER A 215 -10.99 23.87 4.32
CA SER A 215 -10.70 25.32 4.36
C SER A 215 -9.64 25.60 5.40
N GLU A 216 -9.03 26.78 5.32
CA GLU A 216 -8.05 27.25 6.30
C GLU A 216 -8.54 27.11 7.76
N GLY A 217 -7.63 26.73 8.65
CA GLY A 217 -7.90 26.52 10.07
C GLY A 217 -8.55 25.17 10.39
N LYS A 218 -8.88 24.33 9.40
CA LYS A 218 -9.43 22.98 9.62
C LYS A 218 -8.34 21.92 9.75
N CYS A 219 -8.63 20.90 10.54
CA CYS A 219 -7.80 19.72 10.73
C CYS A 219 -8.61 18.47 10.42
N ILE A 220 -8.01 17.50 9.72
CA ILE A 220 -8.57 16.17 9.51
C ILE A 220 -7.78 15.17 10.34
N MET A 221 -8.40 14.62 11.37
CA MET A 221 -7.81 13.60 12.23
C MET A 221 -8.06 12.20 11.64
N LEU A 222 -7.03 11.38 11.59
CA LEU A 222 -7.08 10.00 11.08
C LEU A 222 -6.90 9.06 12.28
N GLY A 223 -8.03 8.63 12.85
CA GLY A 223 -8.04 8.18 14.24
C GLY A 223 -7.41 9.24 15.16
N GLY A 224 -6.58 8.80 16.09
CA GLY A 224 -5.66 9.63 16.89
C GLY A 224 -4.20 9.53 16.45
N ILE A 225 -3.89 8.81 15.35
CA ILE A 225 -2.51 8.48 14.93
C ILE A 225 -1.92 9.41 13.85
N ALA A 226 -2.73 10.26 13.21
CA ALA A 226 -2.24 11.26 12.27
C ALA A 226 -3.22 12.44 12.16
N ARG A 227 -2.71 13.62 11.82
CA ARG A 227 -3.52 14.83 11.65
C ARG A 227 -3.05 15.61 10.43
N VAL A 228 -3.99 16.09 9.61
CA VAL A 228 -3.68 16.86 8.39
C VAL A 228 -4.37 18.22 8.48
N HIS A 229 -3.58 19.28 8.53
CA HIS A 229 -4.04 20.65 8.74
C HIS A 229 -3.99 21.45 7.45
N MET A 230 -5.06 22.19 7.17
CA MET A 230 -5.05 23.25 6.17
C MET A 230 -4.62 24.54 6.86
N ARG A 231 -3.33 24.89 6.75
CA ARG A 231 -2.74 26.02 7.47
C ARG A 231 -3.00 27.36 6.79
N ALA A 232 -2.91 27.42 5.46
CA ALA A 232 -3.13 28.66 4.72
C ALA A 232 -3.68 28.41 3.30
N GLY A 233 -4.52 29.31 2.83
CA GLY A 233 -4.95 29.38 1.43
C GLY A 233 -6.44 29.17 1.21
N ARG A 234 -6.87 29.28 -0.06
CA ARG A 234 -8.27 29.02 -0.44
C ARG A 234 -8.63 27.56 -0.16
N PRO A 235 -9.93 27.21 -0.02
CA PRO A 235 -10.30 25.81 0.22
C PRO A 235 -9.80 24.86 -0.86
N PHE A 236 -9.22 23.71 -0.47
CA PHE A 236 -8.74 22.65 -1.37
C PHE A 236 -9.55 21.37 -1.18
N LEU A 237 -9.42 20.42 -2.11
CA LEU A 237 -9.93 19.05 -1.95
C LEU A 237 -8.81 18.16 -1.43
N PHE A 238 -9.09 17.44 -0.36
CA PHE A 238 -8.21 16.41 0.19
C PHE A 238 -8.89 15.06 -0.05
N THR A 239 -8.30 14.21 -0.89
CA THR A 239 -8.75 12.82 -1.06
C THR A 239 -7.87 11.87 -0.26
N PHE A 240 -8.48 11.10 0.63
CA PHE A 240 -7.80 10.16 1.52
C PHE A 240 -7.81 8.75 0.92
N TYR A 241 -6.62 8.20 0.69
CA TYR A 241 -6.39 6.83 0.22
C TYR A 241 -5.81 5.99 1.36
N LEU A 242 -6.69 5.56 2.26
CA LEU A 242 -6.34 4.86 3.51
C LEU A 242 -7.08 3.51 3.58
N ALA A 243 -6.74 2.69 4.57
CA ALA A 243 -7.57 1.52 4.89
C ALA A 243 -8.95 1.97 5.39
N ASN A 244 -10.02 1.30 4.92
CA ASN A 244 -11.41 1.68 5.23
C ASN A 244 -11.75 1.66 6.73
N ALA A 245 -10.96 0.96 7.56
CA ALA A 245 -11.17 0.92 9.00
C ALA A 245 -10.64 2.17 9.71
N VAL A 246 -9.72 2.93 9.09
CA VAL A 246 -9.20 4.19 9.63
C VAL A 246 -10.28 5.26 9.51
N LYS A 247 -10.68 5.81 10.65
CA LYS A 247 -11.73 6.84 10.69
C LYS A 247 -11.17 8.21 10.35
N ILE A 248 -11.94 8.97 9.57
CA ILE A 248 -11.60 10.32 9.11
C ILE A 248 -12.51 11.31 9.82
N HIS A 249 -11.92 12.16 10.67
CA HIS A 249 -12.63 13.08 11.55
C HIS A 249 -12.22 14.53 11.30
N PRO A 250 -13.04 15.30 10.54
CA PRO A 250 -12.82 16.73 10.37
C PRO A 250 -13.15 17.50 11.64
N THR A 251 -12.32 18.47 12.00
CA THR A 251 -12.52 19.38 13.13
C THR A 251 -11.86 20.74 12.86
N ASP A 252 -12.02 21.69 13.79
CA ASP A 252 -11.23 22.92 13.83
C ASP A 252 -9.85 22.59 14.41
N SER A 253 -8.78 23.16 13.85
CA SER A 253 -7.41 22.93 14.35
C SER A 253 -7.26 23.30 15.83
N SER A 254 -8.00 24.31 16.30
CA SER A 254 -8.01 24.73 17.71
C SER A 254 -8.71 23.74 18.65
N LYS A 255 -9.51 22.80 18.12
CA LYS A 255 -10.26 21.80 18.92
C LYS A 255 -9.60 20.43 18.94
N VAL A 256 -8.43 20.27 18.31
CA VAL A 256 -7.75 18.97 18.21
C VAL A 256 -7.49 18.37 19.59
N GLU A 257 -6.95 19.16 20.52
CA GLU A 257 -6.62 18.67 21.87
C GLU A 257 -7.88 18.26 22.66
N GLU A 258 -8.93 19.08 22.60
CA GLU A 258 -10.22 18.75 23.21
C GLU A 258 -10.81 17.44 22.65
N MET A 259 -10.70 17.25 21.33
CA MET A 259 -11.18 16.04 20.65
C MET A 259 -10.37 14.81 21.08
N LEU A 260 -9.04 14.93 21.19
CA LEU A 260 -8.19 13.83 21.66
C LEU A 260 -8.55 13.44 23.10
N GLN A 261 -8.72 14.41 24.00
CA GLN A 261 -9.07 14.16 25.40
C GLN A 261 -10.40 13.42 25.55
N LYS A 262 -11.40 13.76 24.74
CA LYS A 262 -12.77 13.20 24.87
C LYS A 262 -12.99 11.89 24.12
N HIS A 263 -12.24 11.64 23.05
CA HIS A 263 -12.67 10.66 22.04
C HIS A 263 -11.62 9.64 21.59
N VAL A 264 -10.38 9.70 22.09
CA VAL A 264 -9.37 8.64 21.87
C VAL A 264 -9.86 7.29 22.39
N GLY A 265 -9.49 6.21 21.69
CA GLY A 265 -9.95 4.85 21.99
C GLY A 265 -11.37 4.50 21.57
N GLY A 266 -12.22 5.51 21.37
CA GLY A 266 -13.55 5.35 20.79
C GLY A 266 -13.59 5.81 19.33
N MET A 267 -14.08 7.03 19.13
CA MET A 267 -14.23 7.60 17.79
C MET A 267 -12.87 7.85 17.12
N LEU A 268 -11.85 8.24 17.89
CA LEU A 268 -10.49 8.50 17.40
C LEU A 268 -9.58 7.28 17.57
N ALA A 269 -10.10 6.08 17.29
CA ALA A 269 -9.31 4.86 17.23
C ALA A 269 -8.84 4.58 15.78
N PRO A 270 -7.63 4.02 15.58
CA PRO A 270 -6.57 3.81 16.57
C PRO A 270 -5.95 5.16 17.02
N PRO A 271 -5.32 5.26 18.21
CA PRO A 271 -5.05 4.19 19.17
C PRO A 271 -6.27 3.79 20.01
N ALA A 272 -6.18 2.65 20.71
CA ALA A 272 -7.29 2.07 21.47
C ALA A 272 -7.58 2.73 22.83
N SER A 273 -6.65 3.55 23.36
CA SER A 273 -6.82 4.26 24.63
C SER A 273 -5.92 5.49 24.70
N ARG A 274 -6.07 6.30 25.77
CA ARG A 274 -5.21 7.47 26.01
C ARG A 274 -3.80 7.05 26.39
N GLU A 275 -3.64 6.03 27.24
CA GLU A 275 -2.32 5.50 27.59
C GLU A 275 -1.57 5.08 26.31
N ARG A 276 -2.29 4.43 25.40
CA ARG A 276 -1.74 4.00 24.12
C ARG A 276 -1.36 5.16 23.20
N LEU A 277 -2.08 6.28 23.25
CA LEU A 277 -1.69 7.50 22.56
C LEU A 277 -0.39 8.08 23.15
N ASP A 278 -0.26 8.09 24.47
CA ASP A 278 0.92 8.63 25.14
C ASP A 278 2.17 7.76 24.83
N GLU A 279 2.01 6.44 24.71
CA GLU A 279 3.06 5.52 24.24
C GLU A 279 3.52 5.76 22.80
N LEU A 280 2.69 6.36 21.93
CA LEU A 280 3.13 6.72 20.58
C LEU A 280 4.15 7.86 20.58
N GLY A 281 4.25 8.59 21.69
CA GLY A 281 5.20 9.68 21.88
C GLY A 281 4.69 11.03 21.40
N ALA A 282 5.63 11.96 21.25
CA ALA A 282 5.33 13.29 20.72
C ALA A 282 4.90 13.19 19.25
N PHE A 283 4.15 14.19 18.78
CA PHE A 283 3.81 14.32 17.37
C PHE A 283 4.60 15.46 16.76
N GLU A 284 5.22 15.21 15.62
CA GLU A 284 6.01 16.18 14.87
C GLU A 284 5.24 16.66 13.65
N GLU A 285 5.28 17.97 13.43
CA GLU A 285 4.61 18.62 12.30
C GLU A 285 5.56 18.80 11.12
N THR A 286 5.18 18.29 9.95
CA THR A 286 5.85 18.54 8.68
C THR A 286 4.97 19.42 7.80
N THR A 287 5.51 20.55 7.33
CA THR A 287 4.77 21.53 6.50
C THR A 287 5.15 21.41 5.02
N PHE A 288 4.15 21.56 4.15
CA PHE A 288 4.26 21.49 2.70
C PHE A 288 3.62 22.72 2.06
N GLU A 289 4.39 23.40 1.21
CA GLU A 289 3.87 24.42 0.31
C GLU A 289 3.43 23.76 -0.99
N VAL A 290 2.15 23.94 -1.33
CA VAL A 290 1.51 23.24 -2.45
C VAL A 290 0.99 24.26 -3.45
N GLN A 291 1.38 24.11 -4.72
CA GLN A 291 0.83 24.89 -5.82
C GLN A 291 -0.23 24.07 -6.57
N GLY A 292 -1.49 24.39 -6.32
CA GLY A 292 -2.63 23.83 -7.01
C GLY A 292 -2.65 24.12 -8.51
N ARG A 293 -2.90 23.10 -9.33
CA ARG A 293 -2.89 23.14 -10.81
C ARG A 293 -4.30 23.17 -11.42
N GLY A 294 -5.34 23.16 -10.61
CA GLY A 294 -6.73 23.03 -11.04
C GLY A 294 -7.51 22.05 -10.19
N TRP A 295 -8.76 21.77 -10.58
CA TRP A 295 -9.67 20.94 -9.79
C TRP A 295 -9.80 19.50 -10.32
N ASP A 296 -9.15 19.20 -11.44
CA ASP A 296 -9.23 17.91 -12.10
C ASP A 296 -8.01 17.02 -11.80
N ASP A 297 -6.88 17.65 -11.45
CA ASP A 297 -5.62 16.97 -11.16
C ASP A 297 -5.11 17.27 -9.74
N ALA A 298 -4.68 16.24 -9.04
CA ALA A 298 -3.90 16.36 -7.81
C ALA A 298 -2.59 17.11 -8.07
N ALA A 299 -2.26 18.04 -7.18
CA ALA A 299 -1.00 18.78 -7.22
C ALA A 299 0.13 17.99 -6.56
N ILE A 300 -0.19 17.26 -5.48
CA ILE A 300 0.75 16.47 -4.69
C ILE A 300 0.03 15.35 -3.95
N ASP A 301 0.72 14.23 -3.73
CA ASP A 301 0.35 13.24 -2.73
C ASP A 301 1.17 13.49 -1.45
N LEU A 302 0.50 13.69 -0.31
CA LEU A 302 1.11 13.68 1.01
C LEU A 302 1.05 12.26 1.58
N VAL A 303 2.19 11.57 1.55
CA VAL A 303 2.33 10.20 2.06
C VAL A 303 2.46 10.21 3.56
N LEU A 304 1.69 9.33 4.19
CA LEU A 304 1.70 9.01 5.61
C LEU A 304 2.28 7.60 5.75
N PRO A 305 3.59 7.44 6.01
CA PRO A 305 4.24 6.13 5.96
C PRO A 305 3.55 5.10 6.85
N GLY A 306 3.14 3.97 6.25
CA GLY A 306 2.39 2.93 6.94
C GLY A 306 0.88 3.13 7.09
N LEU A 307 0.32 4.27 6.66
CA LEU A 307 -1.12 4.59 6.76
C LEU A 307 -1.79 4.79 5.39
N GLY A 308 -1.05 5.31 4.41
CA GLY A 308 -1.53 5.59 3.05
C GLY A 308 -1.12 6.98 2.59
N TRP A 309 -1.96 7.66 1.82
CA TRP A 309 -1.67 9.04 1.40
C TRP A 309 -2.91 9.90 1.26
N VAL A 310 -2.67 11.21 1.18
CA VAL A 310 -3.70 12.23 0.93
C VAL A 310 -3.35 12.98 -0.36
N ALA A 311 -4.21 12.89 -1.36
CA ALA A 311 -4.07 13.67 -2.59
C ALA A 311 -4.65 15.08 -2.39
N ILE A 312 -3.85 16.11 -2.70
CA ILE A 312 -4.21 17.51 -2.53
C ILE A 312 -4.52 18.12 -3.90
N THR A 313 -5.77 18.51 -4.12
CA THR A 313 -6.28 19.04 -5.39
C THR A 313 -6.91 20.41 -5.20
N GLY A 314 -6.55 21.38 -6.03
CA GLY A 314 -7.07 22.74 -5.96
C GLY A 314 -6.32 23.70 -6.87
N CYS A 315 -6.64 24.99 -6.77
CA CYS A 315 -6.05 26.02 -7.61
C CYS A 315 -5.46 27.15 -6.77
N GLY A 316 -4.22 27.54 -7.09
CA GLY A 316 -3.46 28.56 -6.35
C GLY A 316 -2.54 27.96 -5.28
N PRO A 317 -1.84 28.80 -4.50
CA PRO A 317 -1.01 28.33 -3.40
C PRO A 317 -1.85 27.89 -2.20
N CYS A 318 -1.39 26.85 -1.50
CA CYS A 318 -1.86 26.50 -0.17
C CYS A 318 -0.74 25.89 0.68
N THR A 319 -0.86 26.06 1.99
CA THR A 319 0.06 25.47 2.97
C THR A 319 -0.69 24.39 3.73
N VAL A 320 -0.16 23.17 3.67
CA VAL A 320 -0.72 22.00 4.35
C VAL A 320 0.34 21.46 5.29
N SER A 321 -0.03 21.08 6.50
CA SER A 321 0.89 20.40 7.39
C SER A 321 0.31 19.08 7.88
N VAL A 322 1.21 18.17 8.24
CA VAL A 322 0.90 16.83 8.68
C VAL A 322 1.59 16.58 10.01
N GLU A 323 0.82 16.16 11.01
CA GLU A 323 1.35 15.72 12.30
C GLU A 323 1.31 14.19 12.38
N LEU A 324 2.46 13.59 12.70
CA LEU A 324 2.65 12.15 12.88
C LEU A 324 3.49 11.91 14.15
N PRO A 325 3.43 10.71 14.76
CA PRO A 325 4.31 10.35 15.86
C PRO A 325 5.78 10.57 15.52
N ASP A 326 6.58 10.94 16.51
CA ASP A 326 8.02 11.19 16.42
C ASP A 326 8.73 10.09 15.62
N SER A 327 9.80 10.40 14.89
CA SER A 327 10.48 9.49 13.95
C SER A 327 9.70 9.06 12.69
N VAL A 328 8.40 9.38 12.56
CA VAL A 328 7.65 9.15 11.31
C VAL A 328 7.41 10.49 10.61
N GLN A 329 8.03 10.68 9.45
CA GLN A 329 7.91 11.92 8.70
C GLN A 329 7.00 11.75 7.48
N ALA A 330 6.09 12.70 7.28
CA ALA A 330 5.29 12.75 6.06
C ALA A 330 6.17 13.09 4.84
N ILE A 331 5.81 12.57 3.67
CA ILE A 331 6.59 12.76 2.43
C ILE A 331 5.68 13.30 1.34
N GLY A 332 6.10 14.38 0.68
CA GLY A 332 5.47 14.86 -0.55
C GLY A 332 5.99 14.10 -1.76
N ARG A 333 5.11 13.64 -2.65
CA ARG A 333 5.47 12.97 -3.90
C ARG A 333 4.55 13.36 -5.06
N GLU A 334 4.97 13.00 -6.28
CA GLU A 334 4.11 13.10 -7.45
C GLU A 334 2.87 12.20 -7.29
N PRO A 335 1.67 12.68 -7.66
CA PRO A 335 0.45 11.91 -7.49
C PRO A 335 0.46 10.55 -8.17
N LEU A 336 0.14 9.49 -7.43
CA LEU A 336 -0.07 8.14 -7.99
C LEU A 336 -1.29 8.10 -8.91
N ILE A 337 -2.32 8.87 -8.56
CA ILE A 337 -3.56 9.01 -9.32
C ILE A 337 -3.75 10.51 -9.61
N PRO A 338 -3.15 11.05 -10.69
CA PRO A 338 -3.15 12.48 -10.97
C PRO A 338 -4.57 13.00 -11.21
N SER A 339 -5.28 12.41 -12.16
CA SER A 339 -6.67 12.75 -12.43
C SER A 339 -7.56 11.73 -11.76
N GLU A 340 -8.44 12.13 -10.84
CA GLU A 340 -9.55 11.29 -10.37
C GLU A 340 -10.65 11.16 -11.44
N GLY A 341 -10.25 10.81 -12.66
CA GLY A 341 -11.11 10.58 -13.81
C GLY A 341 -12.25 11.59 -13.96
N GLY A 342 -12.01 12.90 -13.74
CA GLY A 342 -12.90 14.07 -13.99
C GLY A 342 -14.35 14.06 -13.45
N LYS A 343 -14.86 12.92 -13.00
CA LYS A 343 -16.27 12.63 -12.68
C LYS A 343 -16.40 11.83 -11.38
N GLY A 344 -15.33 11.15 -10.94
CA GLY A 344 -15.28 10.36 -9.69
C GLY A 344 -15.21 11.25 -8.45
N ALA A 345 -14.20 12.13 -8.39
CA ALA A 345 -14.00 13.08 -7.27
C ALA A 345 -15.25 13.92 -6.97
N ARG A 346 -15.93 14.45 -8.00
CA ARG A 346 -17.17 15.25 -7.83
C ARG A 346 -18.34 14.44 -7.28
N ARG A 347 -18.40 13.13 -7.54
CA ARG A 347 -19.48 12.23 -7.06
C ARG A 347 -19.24 11.74 -5.63
N SER A 348 -17.99 11.67 -5.18
CA SER A 348 -17.60 11.27 -3.81
C SER A 348 -17.48 12.46 -2.85
N GLN A 349 -17.66 13.70 -3.30
CA GLN A 349 -17.64 14.89 -2.43
C GLN A 349 -18.62 14.76 -1.27
N VAL A 350 -18.06 14.76 -0.08
CA VAL A 350 -18.81 14.86 1.17
C VAL A 350 -18.56 16.24 1.75
N LYS A 351 -19.61 17.04 1.91
CA LYS A 351 -19.54 18.33 2.61
C LYS A 351 -19.61 18.06 4.11
N PHE A 352 -18.63 18.56 4.85
CA PHE A 352 -18.63 18.55 6.30
C PHE A 352 -19.32 19.83 6.80
N THR A 353 -20.46 19.69 7.46
CA THR A 353 -21.13 20.80 8.18
C THR A 353 -21.16 20.46 9.66
N GLY A 354 -20.15 20.93 10.40
CA GLY A 354 -20.13 21.07 11.87
C GLY A 354 -20.16 19.81 12.74
N SER A 355 -20.59 18.65 12.24
CA SER A 355 -20.61 17.38 12.99
C SER A 355 -20.95 16.13 12.17
N LYS A 356 -21.41 16.27 10.90
CA LYS A 356 -21.89 15.14 10.09
C LYS A 356 -21.40 15.22 8.64
N LEU A 357 -20.99 14.06 8.10
CA LEU A 357 -20.62 13.86 6.70
C LEU A 357 -21.89 13.75 5.83
N ARG A 358 -22.11 14.70 4.91
CA ARG A 358 -23.24 14.69 3.96
C ARG A 358 -22.75 14.60 2.53
N ASP A 359 -23.35 13.74 1.72
CA ASP A 359 -23.01 13.66 0.30
C ASP A 359 -23.39 14.94 -0.48
N SER A 360 -23.03 14.99 -1.76
CA SER A 360 -23.38 16.10 -2.67
C SER A 360 -24.89 16.33 -2.84
N LYS A 361 -25.74 15.41 -2.37
CA LYS A 361 -27.21 15.49 -2.36
C LYS A 361 -27.79 15.76 -0.96
N GLY A 362 -26.95 16.06 0.03
CA GLY A 362 -27.36 16.38 1.40
C GLY A 362 -27.76 15.18 2.27
N ARG A 363 -27.63 13.93 1.77
CA ARG A 363 -27.96 12.71 2.51
C ARG A 363 -26.86 12.39 3.51
N MET A 364 -27.25 11.92 4.70
CA MET A 364 -26.30 11.46 5.72
C MET A 364 -25.53 10.25 5.19
N LYS A 365 -24.20 10.39 5.07
CA LYS A 365 -23.32 9.24 4.88
C LYS A 365 -22.91 8.76 6.27
N ARG A 366 -23.51 7.67 6.76
CA ARG A 366 -22.92 6.92 7.88
C ARG A 366 -21.65 6.29 7.34
N VAL A 367 -20.49 6.90 7.60
CA VAL A 367 -19.22 6.20 7.48
C VAL A 367 -19.16 5.27 8.69
N ARG A 368 -19.59 4.02 8.48
CA ARG A 368 -19.52 2.98 9.49
C ARG A 368 -18.11 2.51 9.70
#